data_AF-A0A2G5WZ42-F1
#
_entry.id   AF-A0A2G5WZ42-F1
#
_cell.length_a   1.000
_cell.length_b   1.000
_cell.length_c   1.000
_cell.angle_alpha   90.00
_cell.angle_beta   90.00
_cell.angle_gamma   90.00
#
_symmetry.space_group_name_H-M   'P 1'
#
loop_
_entity.id
_entity.type
_entity.pdbx_description
1 polymer ?
#
loop_
_entity_poly.entity_id
_entity_poly.type
_entity_poly.pdbx_seq_one_letter_code
_entity_poly.pdbx_strand_id
1 'polypeptide(L)'
;MKSLFSKVWNHFNRKNIEIEKLQDANKALDQENFRLTNSYNVEWDISTYREKRIVKLEKEKKDLQYVINESKRKVMETKSFMDEKIKDLVLQIKVPTESISLLHLFRTELRQGYDSSWVAILNTPNGVEVLYLTCRDGESSGGLTKEIGKCQTIDHVRALDQREHIWYD
;
A
#
# COMPACT_ATOMS: atom_id res chain seq x y z
N MET A 1 -10.21 1.55 22.12
CA MET A 1 -9.72 0.69 21.02
C MET A 1 -9.60 1.39 19.66
N LYS A 2 -10.58 2.19 19.18
CA LYS A 2 -10.52 2.90 17.87
C LYS A 2 -9.23 3.71 17.62
N SER A 3 -8.64 4.31 18.67
CA SER A 3 -7.42 5.14 18.59
C SER A 3 -6.14 4.35 18.28
N LEU A 4 -6.00 3.12 18.78
CA LEU A 4 -4.77 2.34 18.60
C LEU A 4 -4.72 1.72 17.20
N PHE A 5 -5.83 1.12 16.75
CA PHE A 5 -5.93 0.49 15.43
C PHE A 5 -5.67 1.50 14.30
N SER A 6 -6.30 2.68 14.38
CA SER A 6 -6.08 3.76 13.41
C SER A 6 -4.62 4.25 13.40
N LYS A 7 -3.94 4.29 14.56
CA LYS A 7 -2.51 4.66 14.64
C LYS A 7 -1.60 3.60 14.01
N VAL A 8 -1.81 2.32 14.32
CA VAL A 8 -1.02 1.22 13.74
C VAL A 8 -1.23 1.16 12.23
N TRP A 9 -2.47 1.32 11.76
CA TRP A 9 -2.80 1.34 10.34
C TRP A 9 -2.17 2.52 9.59
N ASN A 10 -2.23 3.72 10.18
CA ASN A 10 -1.56 4.89 9.60
C ASN A 10 -0.03 4.73 9.55
N HIS A 11 0.56 4.07 10.54
CA HIS A 11 1.98 3.74 10.53
C HIS A 11 2.34 2.76 9.40
N PHE A 12 1.52 1.72 9.22
CA PHE A 12 1.65 0.76 8.12
C PHE A 12 1.61 1.43 6.75
N ASN A 13 0.61 2.27 6.48
CA ASN A 13 0.51 3.00 5.21
C ASN A 13 1.70 3.92 4.94
N ARG A 14 2.15 4.67 5.97
CA ARG A 14 3.33 5.54 5.83
C ARG A 14 4.57 4.75 5.47
N LYS A 15 4.73 3.54 6.03
CA LYS A 15 5.86 2.66 5.74
C LYS A 15 5.81 2.07 4.34
N ASN A 16 4.64 1.76 3.80
CA ASN A 16 4.50 1.32 2.41
C ASN A 16 4.91 2.43 1.42
N ILE A 17 4.43 3.66 1.64
CA ILE A 17 4.82 4.82 0.82
C ILE A 17 6.34 5.07 0.88
N GLU A 18 6.95 4.88 2.05
CA GLU A 18 8.39 5.01 2.23
C GLU A 18 9.15 3.92 1.45
N ILE A 19 8.67 2.68 1.45
CA ILE A 19 9.24 1.58 0.66
C ILE A 19 9.18 1.88 -0.84
N GLU A 20 8.07 2.41 -1.35
CA GLU A 20 7.94 2.78 -2.77
C GLU A 20 8.98 3.82 -3.18
N LYS A 21 9.14 4.89 -2.37
CA LYS A 21 10.18 5.91 -2.61
C LYS A 21 11.59 5.32 -2.62
N LEU A 22 11.86 4.37 -1.73
CA LEU A 22 13.15 3.66 -1.71
C LEU A 22 13.32 2.78 -2.96
N GLN A 23 12.26 2.13 -3.45
CA GLN A 23 12.33 1.35 -4.68
C GLN A 23 12.59 2.24 -5.91
N ASP A 24 11.99 3.42 -5.98
CA ASP A 24 12.26 4.40 -7.04
C ASP A 24 13.70 4.90 -7.01
N ALA A 25 14.22 5.20 -5.81
CA ALA A 25 15.63 5.56 -5.65
C ALA A 25 16.57 4.42 -6.10
N ASN A 26 16.23 3.17 -5.79
CA ASN A 26 17.00 2.00 -6.23
C ASN A 26 17.04 1.90 -7.76
N LYS A 27 15.90 2.14 -8.41
CA LYS A 27 15.77 2.13 -9.87
C LYS A 27 16.57 3.27 -10.53
N ALA A 28 16.60 4.45 -9.91
CA ALA A 28 17.42 5.57 -10.37
C ALA A 28 18.92 5.25 -10.31
N LEU A 29 19.39 4.60 -9.23
CA LEU A 29 20.77 4.13 -9.12
C LEU A 29 21.12 3.11 -10.21
N ASP A 30 20.20 2.21 -10.55
CA ASP A 30 20.38 1.25 -11.65
C ASP A 30 20.52 1.92 -13.01
N GLN A 31 19.72 2.95 -13.27
CA GLN A 31 19.82 3.74 -14.49
C GLN A 31 21.14 4.52 -14.56
N GLU A 32 21.59 5.12 -13.46
CA GLU A 32 22.88 5.82 -13.40
C GLU A 32 24.05 4.85 -13.64
N ASN A 33 24.03 3.68 -13.00
CA ASN A 33 25.06 2.66 -13.16
C ASN A 33 25.11 2.11 -14.59
N PHE A 34 23.95 1.85 -15.20
CA PHE A 34 23.87 1.43 -16.60
C PHE A 34 24.43 2.50 -17.55
N ARG A 35 24.06 3.77 -17.34
CA ARG A 35 24.58 4.90 -18.15
C ARG A 35 26.09 5.03 -18.00
N LEU A 36 26.59 4.94 -16.77
CA LEU A 36 28.03 4.95 -16.52
C LEU A 36 28.70 3.73 -17.11
N THR A 37 28.10 2.55 -17.15
CA THR A 37 28.72 1.34 -17.71
C THR A 37 28.82 1.38 -19.24
N ASN A 38 27.86 2.02 -19.91
CA ASN A 38 27.76 2.03 -21.38
C ASN A 38 28.23 3.33 -22.07
N SER A 39 28.91 4.23 -21.36
CA SER A 39 29.52 5.41 -21.97
C SER A 39 30.78 5.03 -22.76
N TYR A 40 30.79 5.21 -24.09
CA TYR A 40 31.85 4.70 -24.98
C TYR A 40 33.00 5.67 -25.30
N ASN A 41 33.00 6.91 -24.78
CA ASN A 41 34.06 7.90 -25.05
C ASN A 41 34.59 8.52 -23.75
N VAL A 42 35.60 7.91 -23.13
CA VAL A 42 36.11 8.37 -21.84
C VAL A 42 37.65 8.32 -21.82
N GLU A 43 38.28 9.48 -21.65
CA GLU A 43 39.73 9.62 -21.44
C GLU A 43 40.19 8.82 -20.21
N TRP A 44 41.46 8.37 -20.19
CA TRP A 44 41.99 7.43 -19.19
C TRP A 44 41.77 7.86 -17.73
N ASP A 45 41.98 9.15 -17.39
CA ASP A 45 41.75 9.69 -16.05
C ASP A 45 40.28 9.67 -15.63
N ILE A 46 39.36 9.82 -16.59
CA ILE A 46 37.92 9.74 -16.36
C ILE A 46 37.50 8.26 -16.21
N SER A 47 38.25 7.30 -16.77
CA SER A 47 37.97 5.86 -16.63
C SER A 47 38.16 5.36 -15.19
N THR A 48 39.22 5.78 -14.49
CA THR A 48 39.48 5.37 -13.10
C THR A 48 38.49 6.03 -12.13
N TYR A 49 38.08 7.28 -12.39
CA TYR A 49 37.02 7.93 -11.63
C TYR A 49 35.67 7.21 -11.80
N ARG A 50 35.34 6.82 -13.04
CA ARG A 50 34.13 6.07 -13.39
C ARG A 50 34.06 4.71 -12.70
N GLU A 51 35.15 3.94 -12.69
CA GLU A 51 35.20 2.65 -11.99
C GLU A 51 34.95 2.81 -10.48
N LYS A 52 35.59 3.81 -9.84
CA LYS A 52 35.36 4.12 -8.42
C LYS A 52 33.91 4.53 -8.14
N ARG A 53 33.27 5.26 -9.06
CA ARG A 53 31.87 5.66 -8.95
C ARG A 53 30.91 4.47 -9.09
N ILE A 54 31.16 3.56 -10.04
CA ILE A 54 30.38 2.33 -10.22
C ILE A 54 30.41 1.48 -8.95
N VAL A 55 31.60 1.23 -8.38
CA VAL A 55 31.75 0.45 -7.13
C VAL A 55 30.99 1.11 -5.97
N LYS A 56 31.02 2.45 -5.88
CA LYS A 56 30.27 3.19 -4.86
C LYS A 56 28.75 3.05 -5.06
N LEU A 57 28.25 3.17 -6.29
CA LEU A 57 26.83 3.01 -6.61
C LEU A 57 26.33 1.59 -6.32
N GLU A 58 27.12 0.56 -6.62
CA GLU A 58 26.78 -0.83 -6.29
C GLU A 58 26.67 -1.06 -4.78
N LYS A 59 27.53 -0.41 -3.99
CA LYS A 59 27.44 -0.45 -2.53
C LYS A 59 26.19 0.26 -2.02
N GLU A 60 25.95 1.48 -2.50
CA GLU A 60 24.74 2.26 -2.16
C GLU A 60 23.46 1.47 -2.50
N LYS A 61 23.45 0.77 -3.65
CA LYS A 61 22.37 -0.12 -4.05
C LYS A 61 22.15 -1.27 -3.06
N LYS A 62 23.21 -1.97 -2.66
CA LYS A 62 23.12 -3.07 -1.68
C LYS A 62 22.59 -2.61 -0.34
N ASP A 63 23.07 -1.47 0.15
CA ASP A 63 22.62 -0.88 1.41
C ASP A 63 21.14 -0.48 1.33
N LEU A 64 20.72 0.14 0.22
CA LEU A 64 19.33 0.52 -0.01
C LEU A 64 18.42 -0.72 -0.13
N GLN A 65 18.86 -1.77 -0.82
CA GLN A 65 18.13 -3.04 -0.94
C GLN A 65 17.93 -3.71 0.42
N TYR A 66 18.95 -3.66 1.29
CA TYR A 66 18.83 -4.14 2.67
C TYR A 66 17.75 -3.37 3.44
N VAL A 67 17.75 -2.04 3.35
CA VAL A 67 16.73 -1.19 4.01
C VAL A 67 15.32 -1.49 3.49
N ILE A 68 15.17 -1.68 2.17
CA ILE A 68 13.88 -2.06 1.55
C ILE A 68 13.40 -3.41 2.12
N ASN A 69 14.27 -4.42 2.17
CA ASN A 69 13.91 -5.75 2.64
C ASN A 69 13.51 -5.75 4.12
N GLU A 70 14.27 -5.06 4.96
CA GLU A 70 13.97 -4.95 6.40
C GLU A 70 12.66 -4.18 6.64
N SER A 71 12.40 -3.15 5.83
CA SER A 71 11.15 -2.39 5.88
C SER A 71 9.95 -3.24 5.45
N LYS A 72 10.09 -4.03 4.38
CA LYS A 72 9.06 -4.99 3.94
C LYS A 72 8.76 -6.04 5.01
N ARG A 73 9.78 -6.54 5.71
CA ARG A 73 9.59 -7.49 6.82
C ARG A 73 8.72 -6.89 7.93
N LYS A 74 9.05 -5.68 8.38
CA LYS A 74 8.28 -4.95 9.43
C LYS A 74 6.84 -4.67 9.02
N VAL A 75 6.63 -4.34 7.74
CA VAL A 75 5.28 -4.19 7.17
C VAL A 75 4.51 -5.50 7.24
N MET A 76 5.09 -6.62 6.80
CA MET A 76 4.43 -7.93 6.90
C MET A 76 4.10 -8.33 8.34
N GLU A 77 5.03 -8.13 9.28
CA GLU A 77 4.80 -8.38 10.72
C GLU A 77 3.61 -7.55 11.24
N THR A 78 3.54 -6.27 10.85
CA THR A 78 2.44 -5.38 11.23
C THR A 78 1.12 -5.81 10.60
N LYS A 79 1.12 -6.25 9.33
CA LYS A 79 -0.07 -6.80 8.66
C LYS A 79 -0.59 -8.04 9.37
N SER A 80 0.30 -8.98 9.70
CA SER A 80 -0.07 -10.19 10.43
C SER A 80 -0.74 -9.88 11.78
N PHE A 81 -0.19 -8.92 12.53
CA PHE A 81 -0.80 -8.44 13.77
C PHE A 81 -2.20 -7.82 13.55
N MET A 82 -2.38 -7.07 12.47
CA MET A 82 -3.69 -6.49 12.14
C MET A 82 -4.71 -7.55 11.72
N ASP A 83 -4.30 -8.55 10.95
CA ASP A 83 -5.16 -9.66 10.53
C ASP A 83 -5.66 -10.47 11.74
N GLU A 84 -4.80 -10.73 12.73
CA GLU A 84 -5.21 -11.35 14.00
C GLU A 84 -6.22 -10.48 14.76
N LYS A 85 -5.98 -9.16 14.84
CA LYS A 85 -6.91 -8.24 15.50
C LYS A 85 -8.25 -8.12 14.78
N ILE A 86 -8.26 -8.19 13.46
CA ILE A 86 -9.50 -8.20 12.66
C ILE A 86 -10.26 -9.50 12.93
N LYS A 87 -9.57 -10.66 12.95
CA LYS A 87 -10.20 -11.94 13.30
C LYS A 87 -10.83 -11.92 14.69
N ASP A 88 -10.13 -11.40 15.70
CA ASP A 88 -10.67 -11.23 17.05
C ASP A 88 -11.92 -10.33 17.06
N LEU A 89 -11.91 -9.25 16.28
CA LEU A 89 -13.04 -8.32 16.17
C LEU A 89 -14.26 -8.97 15.52
N VAL A 90 -14.03 -9.73 14.44
CA VAL A 90 -15.05 -10.48 13.71
C VAL A 90 -15.71 -11.51 14.63
N LEU A 91 -14.93 -12.24 15.44
CA LEU A 91 -15.45 -13.25 16.36
C LEU A 91 -16.32 -12.67 17.49
N GLN A 92 -16.12 -11.40 17.84
CA GLN A 92 -16.91 -10.72 18.88
C GLN A 92 -18.25 -10.18 18.37
N ILE A 93 -18.42 -10.00 17.07
CA ILE A 93 -19.65 -9.44 16.47
C ILE A 93 -20.54 -10.61 16.03
N LYS A 94 -21.37 -11.09 16.97
CA LYS A 94 -22.35 -12.16 16.78
C LYS A 94 -23.81 -11.68 16.71
N VAL A 95 -24.04 -10.40 16.43
CA VAL A 95 -25.41 -9.87 16.38
C VAL A 95 -25.83 -9.73 14.92
N PRO A 96 -26.75 -10.58 14.42
CA PRO A 96 -27.38 -10.38 13.13
C PRO A 96 -27.99 -8.98 13.12
N THR A 97 -27.64 -8.18 12.12
CA THR A 97 -28.21 -6.85 11.93
C THR A 97 -29.24 -6.93 10.82
N GLU A 98 -30.36 -6.22 10.93
CA GLU A 98 -31.37 -6.20 9.86
C GLU A 98 -30.85 -5.50 8.58
N SER A 99 -29.80 -4.68 8.72
CA SER A 99 -29.21 -3.88 7.66
C SER A 99 -27.69 -3.91 7.73
N ILE A 100 -27.05 -3.59 6.60
CA ILE A 100 -25.60 -3.51 6.54
C ILE A 100 -25.13 -2.25 7.25
N SER A 101 -24.08 -2.41 8.05
CA SER A 101 -23.42 -1.29 8.72
C SER A 101 -21.91 -1.38 8.56
N LEU A 102 -21.30 -0.25 8.23
CA LEU A 102 -19.85 -0.13 8.14
C LEU A 102 -19.25 -0.09 9.55
N LEU A 103 -18.51 -1.13 9.91
CA LEU A 103 -17.79 -1.18 11.18
C LEU A 103 -16.50 -0.38 11.08
N HIS A 104 -15.76 -0.62 9.99
CA HIS A 104 -14.45 -0.06 9.78
C HIS A 104 -14.11 0.07 8.28
N LEU A 105 -13.42 1.15 7.93
CA LEU A 105 -12.93 1.40 6.57
C LEU A 105 -11.50 1.93 6.65
N PHE A 106 -10.60 1.30 5.90
CA PHE A 106 -9.20 1.72 5.85
C PHE A 106 -8.63 1.62 4.44
N ARG A 107 -7.75 2.55 4.08
CA ARG A 107 -6.99 2.53 2.82
C ARG A 107 -5.78 1.61 2.99
N THR A 108 -5.58 0.61 2.15
CA THR A 108 -4.46 -0.34 2.25
C THR A 108 -3.23 0.08 1.45
N GLU A 109 -3.42 0.62 0.25
CA GLU A 109 -2.35 0.96 -0.68
C GLU A 109 -2.77 2.16 -1.53
N LEU A 110 -1.83 3.07 -1.81
CA LEU A 110 -1.91 4.02 -2.91
C LEU A 110 -1.41 3.27 -4.15
N ARG A 111 -2.26 3.07 -5.15
CA ARG A 111 -1.83 2.47 -6.40
C ARG A 111 -1.32 3.57 -7.34
N GLN A 112 -0.40 3.20 -8.24
CA GLN A 112 0.11 4.12 -9.26
C GLN A 112 -1.05 4.48 -10.21
N GLY A 113 -1.31 5.77 -10.43
CA GLY A 113 -2.30 6.20 -11.42
C GLY A 113 -3.64 6.71 -10.87
N TYR A 114 -3.65 7.37 -9.71
CA TYR A 114 -4.83 8.04 -9.13
C TYR A 114 -5.90 7.11 -8.53
N ASP A 115 -5.54 5.90 -8.11
CA ASP A 115 -6.44 4.97 -7.42
C ASP A 115 -5.82 4.41 -6.13
N SER A 116 -6.68 3.89 -5.28
CA SER A 116 -6.33 3.35 -3.98
C SER A 116 -7.10 2.12 -3.63
N SER A 117 -6.41 1.20 -2.97
CA SER A 117 -7.03 0.01 -2.41
C SER A 117 -7.54 0.30 -1.01
N TRP A 118 -8.73 -0.21 -0.70
CA TRP A 118 -9.45 -0.02 0.55
C TRP A 118 -9.97 -1.35 1.06
N VAL A 119 -10.04 -1.48 2.38
CA VAL A 119 -10.68 -2.60 3.07
C VAL A 119 -11.85 -2.05 3.87
N ALA A 120 -13.04 -2.55 3.57
CA ALA A 120 -14.27 -2.29 4.29
C ALA A 120 -14.66 -3.53 5.11
N ILE A 121 -14.83 -3.36 6.40
CA ILE A 121 -15.35 -4.38 7.31
C ILE A 121 -16.80 -4.01 7.62
N LEU A 122 -17.73 -4.86 7.22
CA LEU A 122 -19.16 -4.64 7.28
C LEU A 122 -19.79 -5.63 8.25
N ASN A 123 -20.72 -5.18 9.07
CA ASN A 123 -21.66 -6.08 9.71
C ASN A 123 -22.89 -6.21 8.81
N THR A 124 -23.32 -7.43 8.55
CA THR A 124 -24.45 -7.73 7.66
C THR A 124 -25.41 -8.69 8.35
N PRO A 125 -26.62 -8.92 7.78
CA PRO A 125 -27.54 -9.92 8.32
C PRO A 125 -26.94 -11.33 8.41
N ASN A 126 -25.99 -11.64 7.52
CA ASN A 126 -25.32 -12.94 7.46
C ASN A 126 -24.06 -13.02 8.33
N GLY A 127 -23.72 -11.94 9.04
CA GLY A 127 -22.50 -11.81 9.85
C GLY A 127 -21.54 -10.76 9.31
N VAL A 128 -20.29 -10.81 9.76
CA VAL A 128 -19.28 -9.84 9.34
C VAL A 128 -18.67 -10.23 8.00
N GLU A 129 -18.70 -9.31 7.04
CA GLU A 129 -18.01 -9.44 5.76
C GLU A 129 -16.84 -8.47 5.65
N VAL A 130 -15.78 -8.91 4.97
CA VAL A 130 -14.62 -8.09 4.65
C VAL A 130 -14.54 -7.95 3.14
N LEU A 131 -14.66 -6.72 2.64
CA LEU A 131 -14.59 -6.40 1.22
C LEU A 131 -13.33 -5.59 0.92
N TYR A 132 -12.72 -5.91 -0.22
CA TYR A 132 -11.59 -5.17 -0.77
C TYR A 132 -12.10 -4.35 -1.95
N LEU A 133 -11.94 -3.02 -1.89
CA LEU A 133 -12.42 -2.07 -2.88
C LEU A 133 -11.24 -1.34 -3.52
N THR A 134 -11.31 -1.03 -4.80
CA THR A 134 -10.39 -0.13 -5.49
C THR A 134 -11.17 1.14 -5.87
N CYS A 135 -10.75 2.30 -5.37
CA CYS A 135 -11.46 3.57 -5.54
C CYS A 135 -10.47 4.68 -5.94
N ARG A 136 -10.92 5.73 -6.64
CA ARG A 136 -10.04 6.86 -7.02
C ARG A 136 -9.44 7.58 -5.81
N ASP A 137 -8.22 8.05 -5.95
CA ASP A 137 -7.41 8.71 -4.91
C ASP A 137 -8.06 9.97 -4.33
N GLY A 138 -8.91 10.64 -5.10
CA GLY A 138 -9.67 11.82 -4.68
C GLY A 138 -10.77 11.49 -3.66
N GLU A 139 -11.13 10.22 -3.48
CA GLU A 139 -12.09 9.80 -2.46
C GLU A 139 -11.42 9.80 -1.08
N SER A 140 -11.83 10.77 -0.24
CA SER A 140 -11.49 10.77 1.18
C SER A 140 -12.17 9.60 1.90
N SER A 141 -11.60 9.14 3.02
CA SER A 141 -12.25 8.10 3.83
C SER A 141 -13.67 8.51 4.26
N GLY A 142 -13.91 9.81 4.47
CA GLY A 142 -15.22 10.36 4.78
C GLY A 142 -16.20 10.31 3.61
N GLY A 143 -15.71 10.47 2.37
CA GLY A 143 -16.52 10.31 1.15
C GLY A 143 -16.96 8.87 0.97
N LEU A 144 -16.01 7.93 0.95
CA LEU A 144 -16.31 6.52 0.78
C LEU A 144 -17.16 5.94 1.93
N THR A 145 -16.94 6.41 3.18
CA THR A 145 -17.82 6.07 4.32
C THR A 145 -19.27 6.49 4.08
N LYS A 146 -19.50 7.68 3.51
CA LYS A 146 -20.86 8.16 3.21
C LYS A 146 -21.50 7.34 2.09
N GLU A 147 -20.75 7.00 1.04
CA GLU A 147 -21.26 6.17 -0.05
C GLU A 147 -21.62 4.77 0.43
N ILE A 148 -20.75 4.11 1.21
CA ILE A 148 -21.05 2.81 1.82
C ILE A 148 -22.28 2.91 2.74
N GLY A 149 -22.44 4.03 3.47
CA GLY A 149 -23.60 4.25 4.33
C GLY A 149 -24.94 4.37 3.58
N LYS A 150 -24.93 4.59 2.26
CA LYS A 150 -26.14 4.56 1.41
C LYS A 150 -26.47 3.16 0.89
N CYS A 151 -25.52 2.22 0.97
CA CYS A 151 -25.71 0.87 0.45
C CYS A 151 -26.61 0.05 1.38
N GLN A 152 -27.68 -0.52 0.81
CA GLN A 152 -28.59 -1.40 1.53
C GLN A 152 -28.16 -2.88 1.48
N THR A 153 -27.35 -3.26 0.50
CA THR A 153 -26.90 -4.65 0.25
C THR A 153 -25.39 -4.71 0.02
N ILE A 154 -24.78 -5.89 0.21
CA ILE A 154 -23.34 -6.12 -0.01
C ILE A 154 -23.01 -5.88 -1.47
N ASP A 155 -23.89 -6.28 -2.38
CA ASP A 155 -23.67 -6.12 -3.82
C ASP A 155 -23.62 -4.63 -4.21
N HIS A 156 -24.39 -3.77 -3.54
CA HIS A 156 -24.25 -2.32 -3.72
C HIS A 156 -22.91 -1.79 -3.20
N VAL A 157 -22.35 -2.36 -2.14
CA VAL A 157 -21.00 -1.99 -1.68
C VAL A 157 -19.94 -2.48 -2.67
N ARG A 158 -20.09 -3.69 -3.22
CA ARG A 158 -19.18 -4.23 -4.25
C ARG A 158 -19.21 -3.40 -5.53
N ALA A 159 -20.35 -2.84 -5.90
CA ALA A 159 -20.49 -1.94 -7.04
C ALA A 159 -19.72 -0.61 -6.88
N LEU A 160 -19.26 -0.28 -5.67
CA LEU A 160 -18.34 0.85 -5.45
C LEU A 160 -16.89 0.52 -5.85
N ASP A 161 -16.56 -0.75 -6.09
CA ASP A 161 -15.25 -1.16 -6.60
C ASP A 161 -15.10 -0.70 -8.06
N GLN A 162 -14.24 0.30 -8.28
CA GLN A 162 -14.01 0.92 -9.59
C GLN A 162 -12.87 0.23 -10.36
N ARG A 163 -12.43 -0.97 -9.94
CA ARG A 163 -11.31 -1.68 -10.58
C ARG A 163 -11.45 -1.86 -12.10
N GLU A 164 -12.66 -2.06 -12.60
CA GLU A 164 -12.94 -2.21 -14.04
C GLU A 164 -13.01 -0.88 -14.81
N HIS A 165 -13.07 0.26 -14.10
CA HIS A 165 -13.23 1.59 -14.69
C HIS A 165 -11.97 2.46 -14.60
N ILE A 166 -10.88 1.92 -14.06
CA ILE A 166 -9.57 2.56 -14.01
C ILE A 166 -8.77 2.03 -15.19
N TRP A 167 -8.78 2.78 -16.30
CA TRP A 167 -7.93 2.53 -17.46
C TRP A 167 -6.57 3.18 -17.20
N TYR A 168 -5.50 2.41 -17.32
CA TYR A 168 -4.14 2.93 -17.32
C TYR A 168 -3.86 3.48 -18.72
N ASP A 169 -3.87 4.81 -18.87
CA ASP A 169 -3.34 5.50 -20.05
C ASP A 169 -1.80 5.42 -20.10
#